data_AF-X1BM71-F1
#
_entry.id   AF-X1BM71-F1
#
_cell.length_a   1.000
_cell.length_b   1.000
_cell.length_c   1.000
_cell.angle_alpha   90.00
_cell.angle_beta   90.00
_cell.angle_gamma   90.00
#
_symmetry.space_group_name_H-M   'P 1'
#
loop_
_entity.id
_entity.type
_entity.pdbx_description
1 polymer ?
#
loop_
_entity_poly.entity_id
_entity_poly.type
_entity_poly.pdbx_seq_one_letter_code
_entity_poly.pdbx_strand_id
1 'polypeptide(L)' 'MRIGILTGGGDCPGLNATIRGIVTQALKEGYEIIGFLDGWLGVLENRWERLTEEK' A
#
# COMPACT_ATOMS: atom_id res chain seq x y z
N MET A 1 5.77 -12.52 -6.25
CA MET A 1 5.10 -11.39 -6.93
C MET A 1 5.23 -10.16 -6.05
N ARG A 2 5.31 -8.96 -6.64
CA ARG A 2 5.33 -7.68 -5.89
C ARG A 2 4.09 -6.87 -6.25
N ILE A 3 3.39 -6.35 -5.25
CA ILE A 3 2.17 -5.55 -5.40
C ILE A 3 2.43 -4.13 -4.89
N GLY A 4 2.05 -3.13 -5.67
CA GLY A 4 2.09 -1.72 -5.25
C GLY A 4 0.68 -1.19 -4.97
N ILE A 5 0.51 -0.49 -3.84
CA ILE A 5 -0.73 0.18 -3.45
C ILE A 5 -0.49 1.70 -3.50
N LEU A 6 -1.45 2.45 -4.03
CA LEU A 6 -1.52 3.90 -3.89
C LEU A 6 -2.96 4.30 -3.58
N THR A 7 -3.15 5.36 -2.81
CA THR A 7 -4.45 6.02 -2.64
C THR A 7 -4.51 7.23 -3.56
N GLY A 8 -5.61 7.35 -4.31
CA GLY A 8 -5.88 8.49 -5.17
C GLY A 8 -7.16 9.19 -4.73
N GLY A 9 -7.14 10.52 -4.65
CA GLY A 9 -8.24 11.33 -4.14
C GLY A 9 -8.03 11.78 -2.70
N GLY A 10 -9.10 12.20 -2.04
CA GLY A 10 -9.06 12.63 -0.64
C GLY A 10 -9.18 11.47 0.35
N ASP A 11 -8.79 11.72 1.60
CA ASP A 11 -8.91 10.74 2.67
C ASP A 11 -10.37 10.45 3.00
N CYS A 12 -10.69 9.17 3.15
CA CYS A 12 -12.00 8.73 3.59
C CYS A 12 -11.89 7.68 4.70
N PRO A 13 -12.89 7.60 5.60
CA PRO A 13 -12.92 6.57 6.62
C PRO A 13 -12.97 5.20 5.94
N GLY A 14 -11.99 4.35 6.23
CA GLY A 14 -11.89 2.99 5.71
C GLY A 14 -10.62 2.70 4.91
N LEU A 15 -9.94 3.71 4.35
CA LEU A 15 -8.73 3.50 3.55
C LEU A 15 -7.67 2.67 4.30
N ASN A 16 -7.35 3.07 5.53
CA ASN A 16 -6.35 2.37 6.34
C ASN A 16 -6.75 0.92 6.63
N ALA A 17 -8.04 0.67 6.88
CA ALA A 17 -8.55 -0.68 7.13
C ALA A 17 -8.48 -1.55 5.86
N THR A 18 -8.82 -0.99 4.70
CA THR A 18 -8.71 -1.66 3.40
C THR A 18 -7.26 -1.99 3.07
N ILE A 19 -6.33 -1.04 3.20
CA ILE A 19 -4.90 -1.25 2.97
C ILE A 19 -4.40 -2.37 3.88
N ARG A 20 -4.74 -2.34 5.18
CA ARG A 20 -4.35 -3.38 6.13
C ARG A 20 -4.89 -4.76 5.76
N GLY A 21 -6.14 -4.85 5.31
CA GLY A 21 -6.73 -6.10 4.83
C GLY A 21 -5.96 -6.69 3.65
N ILE A 22 -5.59 -5.85 2.68
CA ILE A 22 -4.79 -6.26 1.51
C ILE A 22 -3.39 -6.71 1.94
N VAL A 23 -2.69 -5.94 2.78
CA VAL A 23 -1.35 -6.29 3.29
C VAL A 23 -1.38 -7.64 4.00
N THR A 24 -2.36 -7.85 4.89
CA THR A 24 -2.51 -9.10 5.64
C THR A 24 -2.66 -10.30 4.71
N GLN A 25 -3.51 -10.20 3.69
CA GLN A 25 -3.72 -11.30 2.74
C GLN A 25 -2.50 -11.52 1.84
N ALA A 26 -1.90 -10.46 1.32
CA ALA A 26 -0.73 -10.55 0.45
C ALA A 26 0.47 -11.21 1.16
N LEU A 27 0.72 -10.86 2.43
CA LEU A 27 1.78 -11.47 3.22
C LEU A 27 1.53 -12.95 3.48
N LYS A 28 0.27 -13.36 3.73
CA LYS A 28 -0.10 -14.78 3.86
C LYS A 28 0.15 -15.59 2.59
N GLU A 29 0.02 -14.97 1.43
CA GLU A 29 0.32 -15.59 0.13
C GLU A 29 1.81 -15.51 -0.25
N GLY A 30 2.66 -14.94 0.62
CA GLY A 30 4.10 -14.81 0.37
C GLY A 30 4.47 -13.73 -0.63
N TYR A 31 3.58 -12.74 -0.86
CA TYR A 31 3.86 -11.62 -1.74
C TYR A 31 4.57 -10.48 -1.01
N GLU A 32 5.36 -9.73 -1.76
CA GLU A 32 5.91 -8.46 -1.29
C GLU A 32 4.94 -7.33 -1.63
N ILE A 33 4.71 -6.43 -0.67
CA ILE A 33 3.79 -5.32 -0.85
C ILE A 33 4.44 -3.98 -0.49
N ILE A 34 4.26 -3.00 -1.35
CA ILE A 34 4.76 -1.64 -1.19
C ILE A 34 3.60 -0.65 -1.25
N GLY A 35 3.67 0.42 -0.47
CA GLY A 35 2.77 1.56 -0.53
C GLY A 35 3.48 2.76 -1.14
N PHE A 36 2.94 3.35 -2.20
CA PHE A 36 3.42 4.60 -2.77
C PHE A 36 2.94 5.79 -1.93
N LEU A 37 3.85 6.74 -1.71
CA LEU A 37 3.57 7.96 -0.96
C LEU A 37 2.98 9.03 -1.89
N ASP A 38 2.11 9.90 -1.37
CA ASP A 38 1.55 11.04 -2.11
C ASP A 38 0.88 10.67 -3.46
N GLY A 39 0.22 9.51 -3.50
CA GLY A 39 -0.53 9.03 -4.66
C GLY A 39 0.35 8.84 -5.90
N TRP A 40 -0.10 9.40 -7.03
CA TRP A 40 0.62 9.29 -8.30
C TRP A 40 1.98 9.97 -8.31
N LEU A 41 2.18 11.00 -7.47
CA LEU A 41 3.48 11.68 -7.38
C LEU A 41 4.56 10.72 -6.90
N GLY A 42 4.30 9.92 -5.86
CA GLY A 42 5.28 8.93 -5.41
C GLY A 42 5.53 7.80 -6.40
N VAL A 43 4.58 7.48 -7.28
CA VAL A 43 4.84 6.55 -8.40
C VAL A 43 5.85 7.16 -9.37
N LEU A 44 5.64 8.41 -9.78
CA LEU A 44 6.53 9.11 -10.72
C LEU A 44 7.93 9.35 -10.15
N GLU A 45 8.02 9.63 -8.85
CA GLU A 45 9.27 9.89 -8.14
C GLU A 45 9.91 8.63 -7.52
N ASN A 46 9.28 7.46 -7.71
CA ASN A 46 9.69 6.19 -7.10
C ASN A 46 9.82 6.28 -5.55
N ARG A 47 8.91 7.02 -4.90
CA ARG A 47 8.78 7.12 -3.44
C ARG A 47 7.75 6.11 -2.93
N TRP A 48 8.25 5.07 -2.29
CA TRP A 48 7.42 4.02 -1.69
C TRP A 48 8.07 3.47 -0.42
N GLU A 49 7.23 2.87 0.44
CA GLU A 49 7.66 2.10 1.60
C GLU A 49 7.16 0.66 1.50
N ARG A 50 7.91 -0.27 2.09
CA ARG A 50 7.42 -1.64 2.27
C ARG A 50 6.38 -1.67 3.39
N LEU A 51 5.23 -2.28 3.13
CA LEU A 51 4.18 -2.47 4.14
C LEU A 51 4.35 -3.82 4.85
N THR A 52 4.09 -3.87 6.15
CA THR A 52 4.21 -5.07 6.99
C THR A 52 2.98 -5.21 7.89
N GLU A 53 2.85 -6.27 8.70
CA GLU A 53 1.70 -6.38 9.62
C GLU A 53 1.66 -5.27 10.69
N GLU A 54 2.81 -4.65 10.96
CA GLU A 54 3.00 -3.60 11.97
C GLU A 54 2.88 -2.18 11.39
N LYS A 55 2.98 -2.04 10.06
CA LYS A 55 3.04 -0.77 9.33
C LYS A 55 1.94 -0.68 8.27
#